data_AF-A0A9D6QS20-F1
#
_entry.id   AF-A0A9D6QS20-F1
#
_cell.length_a   1.000
_cell.length_b   1.000
_cell.length_c   1.000
_cell.angle_alpha   90.00
_cell.angle_beta   90.00
_cell.angle_gamma   90.00
#
_symmetry.space_group_name_H-M   'P 1'
#
loop_
_entity.id
_entity.type
_entity.pdbx_description
1 polymer ?
#
loop_
_entity_poly.entity_id
_entity_poly.type
_entity_poly.pdbx_seq_one_letter_code
_entity_poly.pdbx_strand_id
1 'polypeptide(L)'
;MTQEALTTELLSMRKRAERTAQGIDQISHNLSAERQSLRQVVKEYGTKRVELLKQTLQARGMTWCTYCSKAVPVNEVELLLVEGVEERSGGYENSCWGCEQFSKLHRACPYCRERAQDRHGTQGRYDSFNKLQACFYAFHVEKREDGHYARKFGNWVKLDDENCNLNEPSSQLIEKLAEEWNLPPRIEVESKWPSSEEKLIVHERALAEAS
;
A
#
# COMPACT_ATOMS: atom_id res chain seq x y z
N MET A 1 -52.31 39.64 24.16
CA MET A 1 -50.84 39.68 23.94
C MET A 1 -50.52 40.97 23.21
N THR A 2 -49.56 41.75 23.70
CA THR A 2 -49.13 43.00 23.06
C THR A 2 -48.11 42.71 21.96
N GLN A 3 -48.06 43.56 20.93
CA GLN A 3 -47.08 43.45 19.84
C GLN A 3 -45.63 43.43 20.36
N GLU A 4 -45.37 44.18 21.43
CA GLU A 4 -44.07 44.23 22.12
C GLU A 4 -43.68 42.89 22.77
N ALA A 5 -44.65 42.17 23.35
CA ALA A 5 -44.41 40.85 23.93
C ALA A 5 -44.03 39.83 22.84
N LEU A 6 -44.71 39.87 21.69
CA LEU A 6 -44.42 39.01 20.54
C LEU A 6 -43.02 39.28 19.96
N THR A 7 -42.65 40.56 19.79
CA THR A 7 -41.30 40.91 19.32
C THR A 7 -40.20 40.47 20.30
N THR A 8 -40.45 40.57 21.60
CA THR A 8 -39.50 40.11 22.63
C THR A 8 -39.32 38.60 22.57
N GLU A 9 -40.40 37.85 22.40
CA GLU A 9 -40.37 36.40 22.24
C GLU A 9 -39.60 35.97 20.98
N LEU A 10 -39.88 36.60 19.83
CA LEU A 10 -39.17 36.33 18.57
C LEU A 10 -37.67 36.61 18.65
N LEU A 11 -37.26 37.71 19.30
CA LEU A 11 -35.84 38.00 19.54
C LEU A 11 -35.20 36.96 20.46
N SER A 12 -35.93 36.48 21.47
CA SER A 12 -35.45 35.40 22.35
C SER A 12 -35.27 34.08 21.58
N MET A 13 -36.20 33.75 20.68
CA MET A 13 -36.13 32.56 19.84
C MET A 13 -34.95 32.64 18.86
N ARG A 14 -34.76 33.80 18.21
CA ARG A 14 -33.61 34.04 17.34
C ARG A 14 -32.29 33.84 18.07
N LYS A 15 -32.12 34.45 19.25
CA LYS A 15 -30.90 34.27 20.06
C LYS A 15 -30.68 32.82 20.47
N ARG A 16 -31.74 32.06 20.78
CA ARG A 16 -31.64 30.62 21.05
C ARG A 16 -31.18 29.86 19.81
N ALA A 17 -31.78 30.12 18.65
CA ALA A 17 -31.40 29.48 17.38
C ALA A 17 -29.95 29.78 16.99
N GLU A 18 -29.47 31.02 17.15
CA GLU A 18 -28.07 31.40 16.89
C GLU A 18 -27.09 30.63 17.80
N ARG A 19 -27.41 30.52 19.10
CA ARG A 19 -26.60 29.72 20.03
C ARG A 19 -26.62 28.22 19.69
N THR A 20 -27.77 27.69 19.29
CA THR A 20 -27.89 26.30 18.86
C THR A 20 -27.09 26.05 17.59
N ALA A 21 -27.13 26.95 16.60
CA ALA A 21 -26.35 26.85 15.37
C ALA A 21 -24.84 26.87 15.66
N GLN A 22 -24.37 27.81 16.48
CA GLN A 22 -22.97 27.84 16.93
C GLN A 22 -22.56 26.56 17.66
N GLY A 23 -23.45 26.00 18.50
CA GLY A 23 -23.22 24.73 19.16
C GLY A 23 -23.10 23.55 18.17
N ILE A 24 -23.95 23.51 17.15
CA ILE A 24 -23.91 22.50 16.07
C ILE A 24 -22.60 22.61 15.29
N ASP A 25 -22.18 23.82 14.92
CA ASP A 25 -20.93 24.05 14.18
C ASP A 25 -19.72 23.58 14.99
N GLN A 26 -19.68 23.88 16.29
CA GLN A 26 -18.60 23.43 17.17
C GLN A 26 -18.55 21.90 17.28
N ILE A 27 -19.70 21.24 17.44
CA ILE A 27 -19.78 19.77 17.47
C ILE A 27 -19.31 19.18 16.15
N SER A 28 -19.73 19.76 15.03
CA SER A 28 -19.32 19.34 13.68
C SER A 28 -17.80 19.42 13.49
N HIS A 29 -17.19 20.54 13.89
CA HIS A 29 -15.74 20.70 13.86
C HIS A 29 -15.00 19.70 14.74
N ASN A 30 -15.49 19.47 15.97
CA ASN A 30 -14.89 18.49 16.89
C ASN A 30 -14.95 17.07 16.29
N LEU A 31 -16.12 16.66 15.75
CA LEU A 31 -16.28 15.36 15.10
C LEU A 31 -15.37 15.19 13.88
N SER A 32 -15.20 16.24 13.08
CA SER A 32 -14.27 16.22 11.95
C SER A 32 -12.82 16.01 12.40
N ALA A 33 -12.40 16.69 13.49
CA ALA A 33 -11.06 16.55 14.04
C ALA A 33 -10.83 15.14 14.61
N GLU A 34 -11.80 14.59 15.34
CA GLU A 34 -11.74 13.23 15.88
C GLU A 34 -11.66 12.17 14.76
N ARG A 35 -12.44 12.33 13.68
CA ARG A 35 -12.37 11.45 12.50
C ARG A 35 -10.99 11.49 11.83
N GLN A 36 -10.42 12.68 11.67
CA GLN A 36 -9.07 12.82 11.13
C GLN A 36 -8.03 12.14 12.03
N SER A 37 -8.15 12.32 13.35
CA SER A 37 -7.30 11.66 14.34
C SER A 37 -7.41 10.13 14.24
N LEU A 38 -8.63 9.58 14.14
CA LEU A 38 -8.85 8.14 13.97
C LEU A 38 -8.18 7.60 12.70
N ARG A 39 -8.36 8.28 11.55
CA ARG A 39 -7.70 7.90 10.29
C ARG A 39 -6.17 7.89 10.43
N GLN A 40 -5.61 8.85 11.15
CA GLN A 40 -4.18 8.89 11.42
C GLN A 40 -3.73 7.71 12.28
N VAL A 41 -4.43 7.39 13.36
CA VAL A 41 -4.14 6.24 14.22
C VAL A 41 -4.20 4.93 13.43
N VAL A 42 -5.22 4.75 12.57
CA VAL A 42 -5.35 3.55 11.72
C VAL A 42 -4.21 3.44 10.71
N LYS A 43 -3.79 4.57 10.11
CA LYS A 43 -2.62 4.60 9.22
C LYS A 43 -1.34 4.21 9.94
N GLU A 44 -1.09 4.79 11.12
CA GLU A 44 0.09 4.48 11.94
C GLU A 44 0.11 3.01 12.39
N TYR A 45 -1.06 2.48 12.76
CA TYR A 45 -1.24 1.06 13.06
C TYR A 45 -0.87 0.18 11.87
N GLY A 46 -1.35 0.52 10.67
CA GLY A 46 -1.01 -0.18 9.42
C GLY A 46 0.49 -0.26 9.18
N THR A 47 1.20 0.86 9.30
CA THR A 47 2.67 0.91 9.15
C THR A 47 3.38 0.02 10.17
N LYS A 48 3.04 0.16 11.46
CA LYS A 48 3.65 -0.63 12.54
C LYS A 48 3.39 -2.13 12.36
N ARG A 49 2.23 -2.50 11.83
CA ARG A 49 1.89 -3.89 11.52
C ARG A 49 2.81 -4.47 10.43
N VAL A 50 3.10 -3.71 9.38
CA VAL A 50 4.06 -4.14 8.34
C VAL A 50 5.47 -4.27 8.92
N GLU A 51 5.89 -3.32 9.76
CA GLU A 51 7.19 -3.38 10.44
C GLU A 51 7.31 -4.61 11.35
N LEU A 52 6.27 -4.90 12.14
CA LEU A 52 6.21 -6.10 12.98
C LEU A 52 6.31 -7.38 12.15
N LEU A 53 5.65 -7.45 11.00
CA LEU A 53 5.78 -8.58 10.09
C LEU A 53 7.22 -8.75 9.60
N LYS A 54 7.87 -7.66 9.16
CA LYS A 54 9.28 -7.69 8.70
C LYS A 54 10.21 -8.19 9.80
N GLN A 55 10.04 -7.70 11.03
CA GLN A 55 10.82 -8.16 12.19
C GLN A 55 10.56 -9.64 12.49
N THR A 56 9.31 -10.09 12.40
CA THR A 56 8.93 -11.49 12.63
C THR A 56 9.53 -12.42 11.56
N LEU A 57 9.50 -12.00 10.29
CA LEU A 57 10.17 -12.70 9.20
C LEU A 57 11.67 -12.84 9.48
N GLN A 58 12.33 -11.73 9.79
CA GLN A 58 13.76 -11.70 10.07
C GLN A 58 14.14 -12.59 11.26
N ALA A 59 13.37 -12.55 12.35
CA ALA A 59 13.59 -13.39 13.53
C ALA A 59 13.50 -14.89 13.22
N ARG A 60 12.76 -15.27 12.17
CA ARG A 60 12.63 -16.65 11.69
C ARG A 60 13.63 -17.01 10.57
N GLY A 61 14.56 -16.12 10.23
CA GLY A 61 15.48 -16.32 9.10
C GLY A 61 14.77 -16.29 7.74
N MET A 62 13.60 -15.66 7.67
CA MET A 62 12.74 -15.59 6.49
C MET A 62 12.65 -14.16 5.95
N THR A 63 12.21 -14.05 4.71
CA THR A 63 11.92 -12.81 4.00
C THR A 63 10.80 -13.04 2.99
N TRP A 64 10.50 -12.08 2.12
CA TRP A 64 9.50 -12.26 1.07
C TRP A 64 10.08 -12.04 -0.32
N CYS A 65 9.59 -12.82 -1.29
CA CYS A 65 9.87 -12.57 -2.69
C CYS A 65 8.97 -11.45 -3.21
N THR A 66 9.54 -10.39 -3.79
CA THR A 66 8.77 -9.26 -4.33
C THR A 66 8.08 -9.56 -5.67
N TYR A 67 8.34 -10.71 -6.29
CA TYR A 67 7.61 -11.18 -7.49
C TYR A 67 6.36 -11.96 -7.14
N CYS A 68 6.53 -13.07 -6.43
CA CYS A 68 5.44 -14.00 -6.16
C CYS A 68 4.77 -13.76 -4.80
N SER A 69 5.24 -12.76 -4.04
CA SER A 69 4.73 -12.44 -2.70
C SER A 69 4.72 -13.63 -1.75
N LYS A 70 5.69 -14.56 -1.86
CA LYS A 70 5.81 -15.70 -0.93
C LYS A 70 6.86 -15.42 0.14
N ALA A 71 6.62 -15.92 1.35
CA ALA A 71 7.66 -16.01 2.37
C ALA A 71 8.70 -17.08 1.97
N VAL A 72 9.98 -16.75 2.08
CA VAL A 72 11.11 -17.59 1.66
C VAL A 72 12.30 -17.40 2.60
N PRO A 73 13.20 -18.39 2.74
CA PRO A 73 14.42 -18.24 3.53
C PRO A 73 15.31 -17.09 3.03
N VAL A 74 15.94 -16.36 3.95
CA VAL A 74 16.81 -15.20 3.60
C VAL A 74 18.03 -15.62 2.77
N ASN A 75 18.57 -16.82 3.00
CA ASN A 75 19.73 -17.34 2.28
C ASN A 75 19.41 -17.82 0.85
N GLU A 76 18.13 -17.93 0.48
CA GLU A 76 17.71 -18.38 -0.85
C GLU A 76 17.33 -17.23 -1.78
N VAL A 77 17.31 -16.00 -1.28
CA VAL A 77 16.95 -14.84 -2.08
C VAL A 77 18.15 -14.12 -2.65
N GLU A 78 17.98 -13.59 -3.85
CA GLU A 78 18.92 -12.69 -4.49
C GLU A 78 18.23 -11.40 -4.94
N LEU A 79 19.03 -10.34 -5.08
CA LEU A 79 18.56 -9.10 -5.67
C LEU A 79 18.65 -9.18 -7.19
N LEU A 80 17.56 -8.81 -7.85
CA LEU A 80 17.47 -8.70 -9.30
C LEU A 80 17.00 -7.31 -9.68
N LEU A 81 17.77 -6.63 -10.53
CA LEU A 81 17.29 -5.45 -11.21
C LEU A 81 16.55 -5.89 -12.46
N VAL A 82 15.32 -5.43 -12.62
CA VAL A 82 14.61 -5.54 -13.88
C VAL A 82 14.32 -4.18 -14.45
N GLU A 83 14.84 -3.96 -15.64
CA GLU A 83 14.60 -2.77 -16.41
C GLU A 83 14.07 -3.12 -17.79
N GLY A 84 13.27 -2.22 -18.34
CA GLY A 84 12.60 -2.48 -19.59
C GLY A 84 11.70 -1.34 -20.03
N VAL A 85 10.91 -1.63 -21.05
CA VAL A 85 9.91 -0.73 -21.60
C VAL A 85 8.57 -1.45 -21.58
N GLU A 86 7.55 -0.83 -21.00
CA GLU A 86 6.16 -1.30 -21.04
C GLU A 86 5.33 -0.45 -22.01
N GLU A 87 4.55 -1.11 -22.88
CA GLU A 87 3.54 -0.42 -23.68
C GLU A 87 2.36 -0.05 -22.79
N ARG A 88 2.00 1.23 -22.69
CA ARG A 88 0.75 1.66 -22.10
C ARG A 88 -0.30 1.89 -23.18
N SER A 89 -1.49 1.35 -22.93
CA SER A 89 -2.73 1.75 -23.60
C SER A 89 -3.69 2.27 -22.54
N GLY A 90 -4.14 3.52 -22.71
CA GLY A 90 -5.10 4.18 -21.82
C GLY A 90 -5.77 5.37 -22.51
N GLY A 91 -6.83 5.90 -21.88
CA GLY A 91 -7.66 6.97 -22.44
C GLY A 91 -8.87 6.46 -23.21
N TYR A 92 -9.86 7.35 -23.45
CA TYR A 92 -10.97 7.06 -24.34
C TYR A 92 -10.41 6.79 -25.74
N GLU A 93 -10.78 5.67 -26.37
CA GLU A 93 -10.29 5.25 -27.70
C GLU A 93 -8.76 5.08 -27.82
N ASN A 94 -8.05 4.70 -26.75
CA ASN A 94 -6.58 4.52 -26.76
C ASN A 94 -5.80 5.79 -27.14
N SER A 95 -6.35 6.97 -26.86
CA SER A 95 -5.71 8.26 -27.16
C SER A 95 -4.32 8.45 -26.52
N CYS A 96 -3.97 7.65 -25.51
CA CYS A 96 -2.69 7.71 -24.80
C CYS A 96 -1.92 6.40 -25.00
N TRP A 97 -1.51 6.12 -26.24
CA TRP A 97 -0.53 5.07 -26.53
C TRP A 97 0.89 5.58 -26.33
N GLY A 98 1.72 4.84 -25.61
CA GLY A 98 3.10 5.22 -25.37
C GLY A 98 3.93 4.10 -24.75
N CYS A 99 5.24 4.28 -24.77
CA CYS A 99 6.21 3.37 -24.17
C CYS A 99 6.79 4.04 -22.92
N GLU A 100 6.64 3.40 -21.75
CA GLU A 100 7.20 3.89 -20.49
C GLU A 100 8.37 3.01 -20.08
N GLN A 101 9.52 3.64 -19.81
CA GLN A 101 10.65 2.94 -19.24
C GLN A 101 10.38 2.63 -17.77
N PHE A 102 10.74 1.44 -17.34
CA PHE A 102 10.70 1.07 -15.93
C PHE A 102 12.04 0.46 -15.50
N SER A 103 12.37 0.65 -14.23
CA SER A 103 13.51 0.05 -13.56
C SER A 103 13.08 -0.29 -12.13
N LYS A 104 13.13 -1.57 -11.76
CA LYS A 104 12.62 -2.07 -10.48
C LYS A 104 13.60 -3.06 -9.87
N LEU A 105 13.92 -2.86 -8.59
CA LEU A 105 14.70 -3.81 -7.81
C LEU A 105 13.78 -4.84 -7.15
N HIS A 106 14.13 -6.11 -7.30
CA HIS A 106 13.37 -7.22 -6.76
C HIS A 106 14.21 -8.08 -5.82
N ARG A 107 13.60 -8.54 -4.73
CA ARG A 107 14.09 -9.67 -3.95
C ARG A 107 13.44 -10.93 -4.54
N ALA A 108 14.20 -11.74 -5.26
CA ALA A 108 13.68 -12.89 -5.99
C ALA A 108 14.03 -14.20 -5.29
N CYS A 109 13.06 -15.11 -5.16
CA CYS A 109 13.32 -16.49 -4.77
C CYS A 109 13.93 -17.27 -5.96
N PRO A 110 14.51 -18.47 -5.74
CA PRO A 110 15.21 -19.22 -6.78
C PRO A 110 14.36 -19.45 -8.03
N TYR A 111 13.08 -19.80 -7.83
CA TYR A 111 12.12 -20.02 -8.91
C TYR A 111 11.81 -18.75 -9.71
N CYS A 112 11.61 -17.60 -9.03
CA CYS A 112 11.33 -16.34 -9.74
C CYS A 112 12.57 -15.82 -10.47
N ARG A 113 13.76 -16.08 -9.93
CA ARG A 113 15.04 -15.74 -10.57
C ARG A 113 15.24 -16.53 -11.86
N GLU A 114 15.11 -17.85 -11.83
CA GLU A 114 15.23 -18.70 -13.01
C GLU A 114 14.26 -18.25 -14.11
N ARG A 115 12.99 -18.05 -13.76
CA ARG A 115 11.97 -17.55 -14.69
C ARG A 115 12.29 -16.17 -15.26
N ALA A 116 12.90 -15.27 -14.49
CA ALA A 116 13.29 -13.95 -14.96
C ALA A 116 14.51 -14.02 -15.90
N GLN A 117 15.44 -14.94 -15.63
CA GLN A 117 16.61 -15.20 -16.48
C GLN A 117 16.20 -15.83 -17.82
N ASP A 118 15.29 -16.81 -17.82
CA ASP A 118 14.77 -17.43 -19.05
C ASP A 118 14.10 -16.42 -20.00
N ARG A 119 13.57 -15.34 -19.43
CA ARG A 119 12.88 -14.28 -20.18
C ARG A 119 13.76 -13.05 -20.42
N HIS A 120 15.02 -13.08 -20.01
CA HIS A 120 15.96 -11.98 -20.19
C HIS A 120 16.09 -11.61 -21.68
N GLY A 121 15.78 -10.36 -22.02
CA GLY A 121 15.86 -9.87 -23.41
C GLY A 121 14.69 -10.33 -24.30
N THR A 122 13.64 -10.90 -23.72
CA THR A 122 12.44 -11.31 -24.46
C THR A 122 11.32 -10.27 -24.34
N GLN A 123 10.49 -10.18 -25.39
CA GLN A 123 9.25 -9.40 -25.37
C GLN A 123 8.11 -10.25 -24.82
N GLY A 124 7.38 -9.74 -23.84
CA GLY A 124 6.24 -10.43 -23.26
C GLY A 124 5.82 -9.86 -21.92
N ARG A 125 4.95 -10.58 -21.22
CA ARG A 125 4.51 -10.15 -19.88
C ARG A 125 5.63 -10.37 -18.88
N TYR A 126 6.09 -9.28 -18.27
CA TYR A 126 7.09 -9.28 -17.22
C TYR A 126 6.55 -9.88 -15.90
N ASP A 127 5.40 -9.40 -15.43
CA ASP A 127 4.70 -9.94 -14.27
C ASP A 127 3.36 -10.60 -14.65
N SER A 128 2.77 -11.35 -13.72
CA SER A 128 1.47 -12.01 -13.95
C SER A 128 0.29 -11.05 -13.93
N PHE A 129 0.49 -9.79 -13.54
CA PHE A 129 -0.58 -8.83 -13.24
C PHE A 129 -0.79 -7.83 -14.38
N ASN A 130 0.26 -7.47 -15.11
CA ASN A 130 0.22 -6.57 -16.26
C ASN A 130 0.05 -7.35 -17.56
N LYS A 131 -1.06 -7.06 -18.25
CA LYS A 131 -1.43 -7.72 -19.50
C LYS A 131 -0.66 -7.22 -20.73
N LEU A 132 0.14 -6.16 -20.56
CA LEU A 132 0.83 -5.41 -21.61
C LEU A 132 2.13 -6.10 -22.04
N GLN A 133 2.53 -5.87 -23.30
CA GLN A 133 3.81 -6.35 -23.81
C GLN A 133 4.94 -5.49 -23.23
N ALA A 134 5.93 -6.13 -22.63
CA ALA A 134 7.13 -5.47 -22.13
C ALA A 134 8.38 -6.13 -22.71
N CYS A 135 9.34 -5.34 -23.15
CA CYS A 135 10.71 -5.81 -23.41
C CYS A 135 11.52 -5.53 -22.15
N PHE A 136 12.09 -6.56 -21.53
CA PHE A 136 12.81 -6.38 -20.28
C PHE A 136 14.08 -7.21 -20.19
N TYR A 137 15.00 -6.74 -19.35
CA TYR A 137 16.23 -7.41 -18.98
C TYR A 137 16.25 -7.60 -17.47
N ALA A 138 16.64 -8.79 -17.03
CA ALA A 138 16.88 -9.10 -15.63
C ALA A 138 18.38 -9.21 -15.37
N PHE A 139 18.90 -8.41 -14.44
CA PHE A 139 20.31 -8.39 -14.08
C PHE A 139 20.48 -8.76 -12.61
N HIS A 140 21.50 -9.58 -12.32
CA HIS A 140 21.88 -9.87 -10.95
C HIS A 140 22.44 -8.63 -10.26
N VAL A 141 22.07 -8.42 -9.00
CA VAL A 141 22.50 -7.28 -8.18
C VAL A 141 23.23 -7.76 -6.93
N GLU A 142 24.36 -7.13 -6.67
CA GLU A 142 25.17 -7.35 -5.48
C GLU A 142 25.18 -6.08 -4.63
N LYS A 143 24.99 -6.23 -3.32
CA LYS A 143 25.17 -5.13 -2.36
C LYS A 143 26.64 -5.08 -1.92
N ARG A 144 27.27 -3.94 -2.11
CA ARG A 144 28.65 -3.64 -1.69
C ARG A 144 28.65 -2.54 -0.63
N GLU A 145 29.83 -2.20 -0.11
CA GLU A 145 29.97 -1.20 0.96
C GLU A 145 29.42 0.17 0.56
N ASP A 146 29.60 0.57 -0.69
CA ASP A 146 29.27 1.90 -1.20
C ASP A 146 27.98 1.95 -2.04
N GLY A 147 27.21 0.86 -2.12
CA GLY A 147 25.92 0.82 -2.82
C GLY A 147 25.56 -0.51 -3.45
N HIS A 148 24.56 -0.49 -4.35
CA HIS A 148 24.13 -1.66 -5.12
C HIS A 148 24.72 -1.63 -6.53
N TYR A 149 25.11 -2.80 -7.03
CA TYR A 149 25.72 -2.94 -8.35
C TYR A 149 25.00 -4.01 -9.16
N ALA A 150 24.53 -3.67 -10.36
CA ALA A 150 23.97 -4.63 -11.29
C ALA A 150 25.01 -5.11 -12.29
N ARG A 151 25.03 -6.41 -12.61
CA ARG A 151 25.89 -6.96 -13.67
C ARG A 151 25.20 -6.84 -15.03
N LYS A 152 25.35 -5.69 -15.67
CA LYS A 152 24.75 -5.39 -16.98
C LYS A 152 25.71 -5.75 -18.11
N PHE A 153 25.31 -6.69 -18.97
CA PHE A 153 26.05 -7.09 -20.17
C PHE A 153 27.55 -7.36 -19.93
N GLY A 154 27.87 -8.01 -18.81
CA GLY A 154 29.24 -8.35 -18.41
C GLY A 154 29.94 -7.33 -17.51
N ASN A 155 29.44 -6.09 -17.43
CA ASN A 155 30.02 -5.02 -16.61
C ASN A 155 29.24 -4.80 -15.31
N TRP A 156 29.93 -4.43 -14.24
CA TRP A 156 29.29 -3.99 -13.01
C TRP A 156 28.96 -2.50 -13.09
N VAL A 157 27.68 -2.17 -12.96
CA VAL A 157 27.16 -0.79 -13.01
C VAL A 157 26.56 -0.45 -11.66
N LYS A 158 27.04 0.64 -11.04
CA LYS A 158 26.47 1.15 -9.79
C LYS A 158 25.05 1.66 -10.04
N LEU A 159 24.12 1.30 -9.15
CA LEU A 159 22.73 1.75 -9.21
C LEU A 159 22.56 3.03 -8.40
N ASP A 160 21.72 3.93 -8.91
CA ASP A 160 21.27 5.09 -8.14
C ASP A 160 20.39 4.63 -6.98
N ASP A 161 20.57 5.23 -5.81
CA ASP A 161 19.85 4.84 -4.59
C ASP A 161 18.33 4.98 -4.74
N GLU A 162 17.86 5.93 -5.55
CA GLU A 162 16.44 6.13 -5.85
C GLU A 162 15.80 4.91 -6.54
N ASN A 163 16.58 4.17 -7.34
CA ASN A 163 16.15 2.98 -8.07
C ASN A 163 16.29 1.68 -7.24
N CYS A 164 16.78 1.78 -6.00
CA CYS A 164 17.05 0.64 -5.13
C CYS A 164 15.94 0.33 -4.13
N ASN A 165 14.78 0.98 -4.25
CA ASN A 165 13.65 0.76 -3.35
C ASN A 165 13.00 -0.60 -3.60
N LEU A 166 13.05 -1.48 -2.59
CA LEU A 166 12.35 -2.76 -2.61
C LEU A 166 10.87 -2.54 -2.29
N ASN A 167 10.00 -3.16 -3.07
CA ASN A 167 8.58 -3.17 -2.78
C ASN A 167 8.28 -3.79 -1.42
N GLU A 168 7.37 -3.15 -0.70
CA GLU A 168 6.75 -3.69 0.52
C GLU A 168 6.09 -5.06 0.26
N PRO A 169 5.95 -5.93 1.29
CA PRO A 169 5.20 -7.17 1.13
C PRO A 169 3.76 -6.84 0.72
N SER A 170 3.20 -7.63 -0.19
CA SER A 170 1.82 -7.41 -0.64
C SER A 170 0.83 -7.63 0.49
N SER A 171 -0.31 -6.92 0.45
CA SER A 171 -1.38 -7.06 1.45
C SER A 171 -1.83 -8.52 1.60
N GLN A 172 -1.90 -9.28 0.49
CA GLN A 172 -2.24 -10.70 0.53
C GLN A 172 -1.25 -11.53 1.35
N LEU A 173 0.06 -11.28 1.20
CA LEU A 173 1.07 -11.95 2.00
C LEU A 173 0.98 -11.53 3.48
N ILE A 174 0.79 -10.23 3.73
CA ILE A 174 0.66 -9.70 5.09
C ILE A 174 -0.51 -10.38 5.81
N GLU A 175 -1.69 -10.44 5.19
CA GLU A 175 -2.86 -11.07 5.80
C GLU A 175 -2.64 -12.57 6.03
N LYS A 176 -2.11 -13.28 5.03
CA LYS A 176 -1.84 -14.72 5.16
C LYS A 176 -0.87 -15.02 6.31
N LEU A 177 0.25 -14.31 6.38
CA LEU A 177 1.24 -14.52 7.45
C LEU A 177 0.74 -14.03 8.81
N ALA A 178 -0.08 -12.97 8.82
CA ALA A 178 -0.69 -12.50 10.05
C ALA A 178 -1.65 -13.55 10.63
N GLU A 179 -2.40 -14.24 9.77
CA GLU A 179 -3.25 -15.36 10.18
C GLU A 179 -2.40 -16.53 10.69
N GLU A 180 -1.44 -17.01 9.89
CA GLU A 180 -0.60 -18.16 10.23
C GLU A 180 0.20 -17.95 11.53
N TRP A 181 0.65 -16.72 11.80
CA TRP A 181 1.53 -16.41 12.93
C TRP A 181 0.86 -15.63 14.05
N ASN A 182 -0.47 -15.50 14.00
CA ASN A 182 -1.26 -14.87 15.04
C ASN A 182 -0.83 -13.41 15.29
N LEU A 183 -0.54 -12.67 14.22
CA LEU A 183 -0.23 -11.24 14.28
C LEU A 183 -1.51 -10.40 14.35
N PRO A 184 -1.42 -9.13 14.80
CA PRO A 184 -2.57 -8.25 14.90
C PRO A 184 -3.38 -8.15 13.58
N PRO A 185 -4.71 -8.07 13.64
CA PRO A 185 -5.57 -8.03 12.45
C PRO A 185 -5.44 -6.72 11.67
N ARG A 186 -5.93 -6.67 10.44
CA ARG A 186 -6.02 -5.40 9.70
C ARG A 186 -7.15 -4.55 10.25
N ILE A 187 -6.92 -3.24 10.34
CA ILE A 187 -7.92 -2.24 10.71
C ILE A 187 -8.05 -1.23 9.56
N GLU A 188 -9.28 -0.91 9.15
CA GLU A 188 -9.57 0.05 8.09
C GLU A 188 -10.70 1.00 8.52
N VAL A 189 -10.71 2.21 7.95
CA VAL A 189 -11.83 3.15 8.09
C VAL A 189 -12.58 3.15 6.76
N GLU A 190 -13.79 2.58 6.75
CA GLU A 190 -14.66 2.58 5.57
C GLU A 190 -15.56 3.82 5.60
N SER A 191 -15.56 4.59 4.51
CA SER A 191 -16.48 5.71 4.30
C SER A 191 -17.60 5.29 3.35
N LYS A 192 -18.86 5.36 3.79
CA LYS A 192 -20.00 5.05 2.91
C LYS A 192 -20.44 6.29 2.14
N TRP A 193 -20.17 6.39 0.85
CA TRP A 193 -20.75 7.46 0.03
C TRP A 193 -22.26 7.23 -0.20
N PRO A 194 -23.14 8.26 -0.14
CA PRO A 194 -22.88 9.69 0.07
C PRO A 194 -22.92 10.14 1.55
N SER A 195 -22.96 9.21 2.51
CA SER A 195 -22.95 9.54 3.94
C SER A 195 -21.59 10.03 4.42
N SER A 196 -21.59 10.89 5.44
CA SER A 196 -20.36 11.22 6.18
C SER A 196 -20.03 10.17 7.24
N GLU A 197 -20.76 9.05 7.28
CA GLU A 197 -20.53 7.99 8.26
C GLU A 197 -19.25 7.23 7.91
N GLU A 198 -18.38 7.16 8.91
CA GLU A 198 -17.18 6.35 8.88
C GLU A 198 -17.34 5.20 9.86
N LYS A 199 -17.02 3.99 9.39
CA LYS A 199 -17.03 2.81 10.23
C LYS A 199 -15.62 2.27 10.33
N LEU A 200 -15.17 2.05 11.57
CA LEU A 200 -13.97 1.28 11.83
C LEU A 200 -14.29 -0.20 11.56
N ILE A 201 -13.56 -0.81 10.64
CA ILE A 201 -13.64 -2.23 10.33
C ILE A 201 -12.37 -2.87 10.88
N VAL A 202 -12.55 -3.79 11.82
CA VAL A 202 -11.50 -4.71 12.24
C VAL A 202 -11.72 -6.01 11.48
N HIS A 203 -10.74 -6.42 10.68
CA HIS A 203 -10.75 -7.70 10.00
C HIS A 203 -10.35 -8.79 11.00
N GLU A 204 -11.21 -8.98 12.00
CA GLU A 204 -11.10 -10.06 12.96
C GLU A 204 -11.30 -11.40 12.26
N ARG A 205 -10.76 -12.45 12.89
CA ARG A 205 -10.86 -13.82 12.40
C ARG A 205 -12.32 -14.17 12.12
N ALA A 206 -12.56 -14.90 11.03
CA ALA A 206 -13.50 -16.01 11.14
C ALA A 206 -12.83 -17.04 12.06
N LEU A 207 -12.93 -16.84 13.38
CA LEU A 207 -12.77 -17.95 14.30
C LEU A 207 -13.87 -18.90 13.88
N ALA A 208 -13.50 -19.94 13.12
CA ALA A 208 -14.35 -21.08 12.95
C ALA A 208 -14.83 -21.45 14.35
N GLU A 209 -16.15 -21.36 14.52
CA GLU A 209 -16.89 -22.00 15.58
C GLU A 209 -16.55 -23.48 15.54
N ALA A 210 -15.42 -23.85 16.13
CA ALA A 210 -15.08 -25.22 16.48
C ALA A 210 -15.23 -25.30 18.00
N SER A 211 -16.51 -25.36 18.40
CA SER A 211 -16.94 -25.95 19.66
C SER A 211 -16.66 -27.45 19.66
#